data_AF-A0A8S2VWG7-F1
#
_entry.id   AF-A0A8S2VWG7-F1
#
_cell.length_a   1.000
_cell.length_b   1.000
_cell.length_c   1.000
_cell.angle_alpha   90.00
_cell.angle_beta   90.00
_cell.angle_gamma   90.00
#
_symmetry.space_group_name_H-M   'P 1'
#
loop_
_entity.id
_entity.type
_entity.pdbx_description
1 polymer ?
#
loop_
_entity_poly.entity_id
_entity_poly.type
_entity_poly.pdbx_seq_one_letter_code
_entity_poly.pdbx_strand_id
1 'polypeptide(L)' 'MDDEGSLYVSDTELHEVRRYRTGERYGTVVAGGNGQGSRLKQ' A
#
# COMPACT_ATOMS: atom_id res chain seq x y z
N MET A 1 -0.15 9.25 7.90
CA MET A 1 -1.42 9.67 7.26
C MET A 1 -1.10 10.92 6.45
N ASP A 2 -1.54 11.01 5.21
CA ASP A 2 -1.25 12.18 4.34
C ASP A 2 -2.16 13.39 4.66
N ASP A 3 -1.90 14.54 4.03
CA ASP A 3 -2.71 15.77 4.14
C ASP A 3 -4.18 15.58 3.70
N GLU A 4 -4.47 14.57 2.87
CA GLU A 4 -5.85 14.21 2.47
C GLU A 4 -6.52 13.23 3.47
N GLY A 5 -5.84 12.86 4.56
CA GLY A 5 -6.36 11.92 5.55
C GLY A 5 -6.34 10.46 5.08
N SER A 6 -5.42 10.10 4.17
CA SER A 6 -5.22 8.71 3.75
C SER A 6 -4.17 7.99 4.59
N LEU A 7 -4.49 6.76 4.99
CA LEU A 7 -3.60 5.82 5.65
C LEU A 7 -2.99 4.87 4.61
N TYR A 8 -1.67 4.69 4.66
CA TYR A 8 -0.97 3.72 3.83
C TYR A 8 -0.51 2.56 4.72
N VAL A 9 -0.81 1.34 4.31
CA VAL A 9 -0.47 0.12 5.03
C VAL A 9 0.29 -0.79 4.07
N SER A 10 1.49 -1.21 4.50
CA SER A 10 2.27 -2.22 3.80
C SER A 10 1.88 -3.60 4.32
N ASP A 11 1.39 -4.46 3.42
CA ASP A 11 1.14 -5.86 3.67
C ASP A 11 2.34 -6.66 3.17
N THR A 12 3.13 -7.19 4.10
CA THR A 12 4.36 -7.92 3.79
C THR A 12 4.09 -9.32 3.25
N GLU A 13 2.96 -9.92 3.62
CA GLU A 13 2.57 -11.27 3.17
C GLU A 13 2.08 -11.23 1.73
N LEU A 14 1.31 -10.19 1.39
CA LEU A 14 0.80 -9.98 0.03
C LEU A 14 1.78 -9.21 -0.86
N HIS A 15 2.88 -8.69 -0.29
CA HIS A 15 3.84 -7.83 -0.97
C HIS A 15 3.15 -6.63 -1.65
N GLU A 16 2.22 -5.99 -0.94
CA GLU A 16 1.36 -4.91 -1.42
C GLU A 16 1.40 -3.70 -0.50
N VAL A 17 1.15 -2.52 -1.04
CA VAL A 17 0.86 -1.31 -0.28
C VAL A 17 -0.56 -0.90 -0.60
N ARG A 18 -1.39 -0.77 0.44
CA ARG A 18 -2.77 -0.33 0.35
C ARG A 18 -2.95 1.06 0.92
N ARG A 19 -3.78 1.87 0.25
CA ARG A 19 -4.24 3.17 0.72
C ARG A 19 -5.68 3.06 1.20
N TYR A 20 -5.97 3.62 2.37
CA TYR A 20 -7.29 3.74 2.97
C TYR A 20 -7.60 5.21 3.21
N ARG A 21 -8.60 5.77 2.53
CA ARG A 21 -9.10 7.11 2.85
C ARG A 21 -10.07 7.05 4.02
N THR A 22 -10.21 8.18 4.70
CA THR A 22 -11.22 8.32 5.74
C THR A 22 -12.61 8.07 5.14
N GLY A 23 -13.29 7.02 5.62
CA GLY A 23 -14.60 6.58 5.12
C GLY A 23 -14.57 5.43 4.10
N GLU A 24 -13.39 5.05 3.58
CA GLU A 24 -13.28 3.83 2.76
C GLU A 24 -13.35 2.58 3.64
N ARG A 25 -14.23 1.63 3.26
CA ARG A 25 -14.29 0.30 3.89
C ARG A 25 -13.24 -0.67 3.35
N TYR A 26 -12.77 -0.44 2.13
CA TYR A 26 -11.81 -1.30 1.44
C TYR A 26 -10.64 -0.46 0.97
N GLY A 27 -9.42 -0.90 1.29
CA GLY A 27 -8.20 -0.22 0.86
C GLY A 27 -7.92 -0.50 -0.61
N THR A 28 -7.42 0.51 -1.31
CA THR A 28 -6.98 0.38 -2.71
C THR A 28 -5.50 0.02 -2.75
N VAL A 29 -5.11 -1.02 -3.49
CA VAL A 29 -3.69 -1.34 -3.73
C VAL A 29 -3.08 -0.26 -4.62
N VAL A 30 -2.05 0.41 -4.12
CA VAL A 30 -1.38 1.53 -4.81
C VAL A 30 0.04 1.17 -5.27
N ALA A 31 0.63 0.12 -4.70
CA ALA A 31 1.91 -0.43 -5.14
C ALA A 31 2.01 -1.91 -4.75
N GLY A 32 2.89 -2.67 -5.43
CA GLY A 32 3.12 -4.09 -5.14
C GLY A 32 2.16 -5.04 -5.86
N GLY A 33 1.93 -6.23 -5.29
CA GLY A 33 1.07 -7.28 -5.85
C GLY A 33 1.76 -8.23 -6.84
N ASN A 34 3.06 -8.03 -7.05
CA ASN A 34 3.89 -8.88 -7.93
C ASN A 34 4.89 -9.75 -7.13
N GLY A 35 4.65 -9.94 -5.83
CA GLY A 35 5.55 -10.65 -4.94
C GLY A 35 6.78 -9.83 -4.51
N GLN A 36 7.71 -10.50 -3.83
CA GLN A 36 8.97 -9.89 -3.38
C GLN A 36 9.79 -9.40 -4.59
N GLY A 37 10.05 -8.10 -4.65
CA GLY A 37 10.93 -7.53 -5.66
C GLY A 37 12.38 -7.96 -5.44
N SER A 38 13.07 -8.41 -6.49
CA SER A 38 14.52 -8.72 -6.47
C SER A 38 15.40 -7.52 -6.79
N ARG A 39 14.80 -6.35 -7.02
CA ARG A 39 15.49 -5.18 -7.57
C ARG A 39 15.70 -4.13 -6.47
N LEU A 40 16.92 -4.10 -5.93
CA LEU A 40 17.42 -2.92 -5.22
C LEU A 40 17.72 -1.86 -6.29
N LYS A 41 16.85 -0.85 -6.44
CA LYS A 41 17.24 0.40 -7.09
C LYS A 41 17.57 1.38 -5.97
N GLN A 42 18.87 1.58 -5.76
CA GLN A 42 19.42 2.60 -4.86
C GLN A 42 19.51 3.94 -5.59
#